data_AF-A0A379WS84-F1
#
_entry.id   AF-A0A379WS84-F1
#
_cell.length_a   1.000
_cell.length_b   1.000
_cell.length_c   1.000
_cell.angle_alpha   90.00
_cell.angle_beta   90.00
_cell.angle_gamma   90.00
#
_symmetry.space_group_name_H-M   'P 1'
#
loop_
_entity.id
_entity.type
_entity.pdbx_description
1 polymer ?
#
loop_
_entity_poly.entity_id
_entity_poly.type
_entity_poly.pdbx_seq_one_letter_code
_entity_poly.pdbx_strand_id
1 'polypeptide(L)'
;MIETEAAGWLPAALDECRLMQQRRQEIQAPEEAWRDITNAWQLRTRQLACLQLLADWRLRKARERDMAVNFVVREENCGGRALYAGQSR
;
A
#
# COMPACT_ATOMS: atom_id res chain seq x y z
N MET A 1 2.86 18.57 27.52
CA MET A 1 3.98 19.38 26.97
C MET A 1 5.08 19.64 28.00
N ILE A 2 4.78 19.77 29.30
CA ILE A 2 5.78 20.07 30.36
C ILE A 2 6.70 18.87 30.68
N GLU A 3 6.22 17.63 30.55
CA GLU A 3 6.99 16.41 30.90
C GLU A 3 8.07 16.04 29.87
N THR A 4 7.91 16.43 28.61
CA THR A 4 8.83 16.10 27.51
C THR A 4 10.04 17.04 27.41
N GLU A 5 9.90 18.28 27.87
CA GLU A 5 11.02 19.25 27.99
C GLU A 5 11.95 18.88 29.14
N ALA A 6 11.39 18.46 30.29
CA ALA A 6 12.17 18.08 31.47
C ALA A 6 13.07 16.85 31.25
N ALA A 7 12.74 15.99 30.27
CA ALA A 7 13.47 14.77 29.97
C ALA A 7 14.51 14.93 28.83
N GLY A 8 14.55 16.07 28.13
CA GLY A 8 15.44 16.30 26.99
C GLY A 8 15.05 15.58 25.68
N TRP A 9 13.88 14.93 25.65
CA TRP A 9 13.37 14.16 24.49
C TRP A 9 12.45 14.97 23.58
N LEU A 10 12.19 16.24 23.90
CA LEU A 10 11.39 17.14 23.05
C LEU A 10 11.87 17.18 21.58
N PRO A 11 13.19 17.22 21.28
CA PRO A 11 13.67 17.20 19.90
C PRO A 11 13.31 15.90 19.18
N ALA A 12 13.44 14.75 19.85
CA ALA A 12 13.12 13.44 19.31
C ALA A 12 11.61 13.27 19.07
N ALA A 13 10.78 13.76 19.99
CA ALA A 13 9.31 13.71 19.83
C ALA A 13 8.84 14.58 18.64
N LEU A 14 9.44 15.76 18.45
CA LEU A 14 9.15 16.62 17.30
C LEU A 14 9.64 15.99 15.99
N ASP A 15 10.79 15.32 16.02
CA ASP A 15 11.33 14.58 14.87
C ASP A 15 10.44 13.40 14.48
N GLU A 16 9.98 12.61 15.46
CA GLU A 16 9.01 11.53 15.26
C GLU A 16 7.71 12.05 14.63
N CYS A 17 7.16 13.16 15.14
CA CYS A 17 5.98 13.80 14.55
C CYS A 17 6.22 14.25 13.10
N ARG A 18 7.39 14.81 12.79
CA ARG A 18 7.76 15.19 11.42
C ARG A 18 7.89 13.97 10.52
N LEU A 19 8.53 12.91 10.99
CA LEU A 19 8.68 11.65 10.26
C LEU A 19 7.31 11.03 9.98
N MET A 20 6.39 11.03 10.95
CA MET A 20 5.01 10.58 10.75
C MET A 20 4.26 11.42 9.71
N GLN A 21 4.44 12.74 9.72
CA GLN A 21 3.83 13.62 8.71
C GLN A 21 4.42 13.36 7.33
N GLN A 22 5.74 13.18 7.22
CA GLN A 22 6.43 12.91 5.96
C GLN A 22 5.98 11.57 5.37
N ARG A 23 5.92 10.51 6.18
CA ARG A 23 5.42 9.18 5.76
C ARG A 23 3.96 9.20 5.32
N ARG A 24 3.13 10.09 5.88
CA ARG A 24 1.73 10.27 5.42
C ARG A 24 1.63 11.02 4.09
N GLN A 25 2.63 11.83 3.74
CA GLN A 25 2.68 12.54 2.47
C GLN A 25 3.27 11.69 1.34
N GLU A 26 3.79 10.50 1.64
CA GLU A 26 4.23 9.55 0.63
C GLU A 26 3.04 9.09 -0.22
N ILE A 27 2.87 9.76 -1.35
CA ILE A 27 1.89 9.36 -2.35
C ILE A 27 2.48 8.15 -3.07
N GLN A 28 2.00 6.98 -2.66
CA GLN A 28 2.36 5.73 -3.30
C GLN A 28 2.07 5.77 -4.80
N ALA A 29 3.06 5.45 -5.63
CA ALA A 29 2.84 5.37 -7.07
C ALA A 29 1.93 4.17 -7.41
N PRO A 30 0.92 4.33 -8.28
CA PRO A 30 0.03 3.24 -8.70
C PRO A 30 0.76 2.00 -9.23
N GLU A 31 1.86 2.22 -9.94
CA GLU A 31 2.72 1.18 -10.51
C GLU A 31 3.54 0.39 -9.48
N GLU A 32 3.71 0.92 -8.28
CA GLU A 32 4.41 0.24 -7.19
C GLU A 32 3.45 -0.43 -6.19
N ALA A 33 2.14 -0.23 -6.35
CA ALA A 33 1.15 -0.71 -5.40
C ALA A 33 1.02 -2.22 -5.28
N TRP A 34 1.58 -2.97 -6.23
CA TRP A 34 1.69 -4.42 -6.13
C TRP A 34 2.72 -4.86 -5.08
N ARG A 35 3.67 -4.00 -4.69
CA ARG A 35 4.72 -4.32 -3.71
C ARG A 35 4.18 -4.44 -2.29
N ASP A 36 3.12 -3.71 -1.95
CA ASP A 36 2.49 -3.79 -0.62
C ASP A 36 1.65 -5.07 -0.44
N ILE A 37 1.42 -5.83 -1.50
CA ILE A 37 0.68 -7.09 -1.44
C ILE A 37 1.63 -8.16 -0.91
N THR A 38 1.40 -8.61 0.33
CA THR A 38 2.34 -9.45 1.09
C THR A 38 2.65 -10.78 0.39
N ASN A 39 1.72 -11.29 -0.41
CA ASN A 39 1.85 -12.57 -1.13
C ASN A 39 2.31 -12.42 -2.59
N ALA A 40 2.69 -11.22 -3.03
CA ALA A 40 3.09 -10.98 -4.42
C ALA A 40 4.32 -11.80 -4.86
N TRP A 41 5.21 -12.14 -3.93
CA TRP A 41 6.43 -12.91 -4.19
C TRP A 41 6.18 -14.37 -4.58
N GLN A 42 5.01 -14.93 -4.26
CA GLN A 42 4.68 -16.33 -4.60
C GLN A 42 4.22 -16.48 -6.07
N LEU A 43 4.00 -15.38 -6.78
CA LEU A 43 3.41 -15.36 -8.12
C LEU A 43 4.49 -15.51 -9.21
N ARG A 44 4.14 -16.23 -10.28
CA ARG A 44 5.01 -16.31 -11.49
C ARG A 44 4.95 -15.01 -12.28
N THR A 45 5.94 -14.73 -13.12
CA THR A 45 6.07 -13.47 -13.91
C THR A 45 4.78 -13.04 -14.64
N ARG A 46 4.04 -13.99 -15.23
CA ARG A 46 2.77 -13.68 -15.91
C ARG A 46 1.65 -13.29 -14.94
N GLN A 47 1.59 -13.93 -13.78
CA GLN A 47 0.62 -13.62 -12.73
C GLN A 47 0.98 -12.30 -12.04
N LEU A 48 2.28 -12.00 -11.91
CA LEU A 48 2.79 -10.73 -11.38
C LEU A 48 2.39 -9.56 -12.27
N ALA A 49 2.50 -9.68 -13.60
CA ALA A 49 2.04 -8.65 -14.53
C ALA A 49 0.54 -8.38 -14.40
N CYS A 50 -0.27 -9.42 -14.20
CA CYS A 50 -1.70 -9.25 -13.91
C CYS A 50 -1.94 -8.57 -12.55
N LEU A 51 -1.17 -8.90 -11.52
CA LEU A 51 -1.25 -8.27 -10.21
C LEU A 51 -0.89 -6.78 -10.27
N GLN A 52 0.15 -6.42 -11.03
CA GLN A 52 0.57 -5.03 -11.26
C GLN A 52 -0.56 -4.18 -11.86
N LEU A 53 -1.21 -4.69 -12.92
CA LEU A 53 -2.35 -4.01 -13.55
C LEU A 53 -3.54 -3.89 -12.60
N LEU A 54 -3.83 -4.94 -11.81
CA LEU A 54 -4.92 -4.93 -10.85
C LEU A 54 -4.66 -3.96 -9.68
N ALA A 55 -3.43 -3.91 -9.17
CA ALA A 55 -3.03 -3.02 -8.10
C ALA A 55 -3.08 -1.54 -8.54
N ASP A 56 -2.59 -1.24 -9.74
CA ASP A 56 -2.68 0.09 -10.36
C ASP A 56 -4.15 0.52 -10.49
N TRP A 57 -5.00 -0.32 -11.10
CA TRP A 57 -6.43 -0.03 -11.24
C TRP A 57 -7.13 0.16 -9.89
N ARG A 58 -6.83 -0.70 -8.91
CA ARG A 58 -7.40 -0.64 -7.56
C ARG A 58 -7.04 0.67 -6.87
N LEU A 59 -5.77 1.11 -6.94
CA LEU A 59 -5.34 2.36 -6.32
C LEU A 59 -5.98 3.58 -7.00
N ARG A 60 -6.06 3.59 -8.34
CA ARG A 60 -6.75 4.65 -9.09
C ARG A 60 -8.23 4.74 -8.72
N LYS A 61 -8.92 3.60 -8.63
CA LYS A 61 -10.35 3.56 -8.29
C LYS A 61 -10.61 3.96 -6.83
N ALA A 62 -9.71 3.59 -5.92
CA ALA A 62 -9.74 4.02 -4.53
C ALA A 62 -9.62 5.54 -4.40
N ARG A 63 -8.70 6.15 -5.16
CA ARG A 63 -8.54 7.61 -5.24
C ARG A 63 -9.75 8.31 -5.85
N GLU A 64 -10.30 7.77 -6.94
CA GLU A 64 -11.47 8.34 -7.62
C GLU A 64 -12.71 8.37 -6.71
N ARG A 65 -12.86 7.36 -5.84
CA ARG A 65 -14.05 7.21 -4.98
C ARG A 65 -13.81 7.63 -3.53
N ASP A 66 -12.62 8.13 -3.22
CA ASP A 66 -12.19 8.47 -1.85
C ASP A 66 -12.47 7.35 -0.84
N MET A 67 -12.13 6.11 -1.23
CA MET A 67 -12.34 4.91 -0.41
C MET A 67 -11.03 4.18 -0.19
N ALA A 68 -10.89 3.50 0.96
CA ALA A 68 -9.71 2.66 1.18
C ALA A 68 -9.67 1.52 0.15
N VAL A 69 -8.47 1.18 -0.33
CA VAL A 69 -8.24 0.13 -1.34
C VAL A 69 -8.87 -1.21 -0.97
N ASN A 70 -8.98 -1.53 0.32
CA ASN A 70 -9.61 -2.75 0.86
C ASN A 70 -11.13 -2.80 0.63
N PHE A 71 -11.79 -1.65 0.54
CA PHE A 71 -13.22 -1.56 0.22
C PHE A 71 -13.49 -1.66 -1.29
N VAL A 72 -12.51 -1.34 -2.14
CA VAL A 72 -12.64 -1.51 -3.60
C VAL A 72 -12.54 -2.98 -4.00
N VAL A 73 -11.45 -3.64 -3.59
CA VAL A 73 -11.25 -5.08 -3.76
C VAL A 73 -10.42 -5.57 -2.58
N ARG A 74 -10.85 -6.65 -1.90
CA ARG A 74 -10.06 -7.29 -0.84
C ARG A 74 -8.80 -7.93 -1.42
N GLU A 75 -7.71 -7.88 -0.67
CA GLU A 75 -6.41 -8.42 -1.08
C GLU A 75 -6.47 -9.91 -1.46
N GLU A 76 -7.22 -10.73 -0.70
CA GLU A 76 -7.46 -12.15 -1.00
C GLU A 76 -8.07 -12.38 -2.40
N ASN A 77 -8.97 -11.48 -2.84
CA ASN A 77 -9.60 -11.58 -4.15
C ASN A 77 -8.68 -11.13 -5.28
N CYS A 78 -7.75 -10.20 -5.02
CA CYS A 78 -6.75 -9.78 -6.01
C CYS A 78 -5.73 -10.90 -6.28
N GLY A 79 -5.22 -11.54 -5.23
CA GLY A 79 -4.29 -12.68 -5.37
C GLY A 79 -4.95 -13.88 -6.05
N GLY A 80 -6.15 -14.26 -5.62
CA GLY A 80 -6.89 -15.39 -6.18
C GLY A 80 -7.18 -15.21 -7.68
N ARG A 81 -7.69 -14.05 -8.10
CA ARG A 81 -8.02 -13.80 -9.53
C ARG A 81 -6.78 -13.75 -10.42
N ALA A 82 -5.66 -13.19 -9.94
CA ALA A 82 -4.40 -13.21 -10.70
C ALA A 82 -3.86 -14.64 -10.88
N LEU A 83 -4.03 -15.50 -9.87
CA LEU A 83 -3.68 -16.91 -9.94
C LEU A 83 -4.54 -17.68 -10.96
N TYR A 84 -5.86 -17.45 -10.98
CA TYR A 84 -6.80 -18.09 -11.91
C TYR A 84 -6.65 -17.60 -13.36
N ALA A 85 -6.38 -16.30 -13.57
CA ALA A 85 -6.21 -15.73 -14.92
C ALA A 85 -5.01 -16.33 -15.68
N GLY A 86 -4.00 -16.86 -14.97
CA GLY A 86 -2.88 -17.58 -15.58
C GLY A 86 -3.16 -19.04 -15.93
N GLN A 87 -4.26 -19.63 -15.44
CA GLN A 87 -4.60 -21.06 -15.59
C GLN A 87 -5.61 -21.33 -16.72
N SER A 88 -6.24 -20.29 -17.28
CA SER A 88 -7.15 -20.47 -18.41
C SER A 88 -6.36 -20.72 -19.70
N ARG A 89 -6.15 -22.00 -20.00
CA ARG A 89 -6.06 -22.59 -21.34
C ARG A 89 -7.04 -23.74 -21.41
#